data_AF-A0A945I4D9-F1
#
_entry.id   AF-A0A945I4D9-F1
#
_cell.length_a   1.000
_cell.length_b   1.000
_cell.length_c   1.000
_cell.angle_alpha   90.00
_cell.angle_beta   90.00
_cell.angle_gamma   90.00
#
_symmetry.space_group_name_H-M   'P 1'
#
loop_
_entity.id
_entity.type
_entity.pdbx_description
1 polymer ?
#
loop_
_entity_poly.entity_id
_entity_poly.type
_entity_poly.pdbx_seq_one_letter_code
_entity_poly.pdbx_strand_id
1 'polypeptide(L)'
;MATALALTLFYVVIYMWVTPHPEIKLIRENNIAASLAFAGSLIGFCLPLASAITNSVSLIDVAVWGGVALLVQIVIFYLVCLPIPKISERIEKDEVASGVWLGSASLAGGLLNAAAMTS
;
A
#
# COMPACT_ATOMS: atom_id res chain seq x y z
N MET A 1 6.44 15.60 14.14
CA MET A 1 6.80 15.76 12.71
C MET A 1 8.07 15.00 12.33
N ALA A 2 9.22 15.21 13.00
CA ALA A 2 10.45 14.45 12.71
C ALA A 2 10.32 12.93 12.96
N THR A 3 9.58 12.54 14.01
CA THR A 3 9.24 11.14 14.31
C THR A 3 8.34 10.50 13.25
N ALA A 4 7.36 11.25 12.72
CA ALA A 4 6.49 10.81 11.65
C ALA A 4 7.28 10.54 10.36
N LEU A 5 8.13 11.48 9.94
CA LEU A 5 9.01 11.33 8.77
C LEU A 5 9.97 10.14 8.89
N ALA A 6 10.58 9.92 10.06
CA ALA A 6 11.49 8.80 10.30
C ALA A 6 10.77 7.45 10.22
N LEU A 7 9.55 7.35 10.76
CA LEU A 7 8.71 6.16 10.68
C LEU A 7 8.17 5.92 9.26
N THR A 8 7.81 6.97 8.52
CA THR A 8 7.43 6.84 7.10
C THR A 8 8.60 6.34 6.26
N LEU A 9 9.81 6.84 6.47
CA LEU A 9 11.01 6.34 5.79
C LEU A 9 11.28 4.86 6.14
N PHE A 10 11.15 4.50 7.41
CA PHE A 10 11.36 3.13 7.89
C PHE A 10 10.30 2.16 7.34
N TYR A 11 9.05 2.61 7.25
CA TYR A 11 7.99 1.86 6.58
C TYR A 11 8.28 1.68 5.09
N VAL A 12 8.67 2.73 4.38
CA VAL A 12 9.01 2.66 2.95
C VAL A 12 10.15 1.64 2.73
N VAL A 13 11.14 1.59 3.63
CA VAL A 13 12.22 0.59 3.60
C VAL A 13 11.69 -0.82 3.83
N ILE A 14 10.89 -1.06 4.89
CA ILE A 14 10.31 -2.39 5.17
C ILE A 14 9.35 -2.82 4.06
N TYR A 15 8.55 -1.91 3.53
CA TYR A 15 7.62 -2.19 2.43
C TYR A 15 8.38 -2.53 1.16
N MET A 16 9.44 -1.80 0.80
CA MET A 16 10.33 -2.18 -0.31
C MET A 16 11.04 -3.52 -0.07
N TRP A 17 11.22 -3.92 1.19
CA TRP A 17 11.87 -5.20 1.55
C TRP A 17 10.90 -6.38 1.56
N VAL A 18 9.65 -6.16 1.98
CA VAL A 18 8.59 -7.16 2.10
C VAL A 18 7.85 -7.36 0.78
N THR A 19 7.78 -6.34 -0.08
CA THR A 19 7.11 -6.44 -1.38
C THR A 19 8.15 -6.83 -2.45
N PRO A 20 8.18 -8.09 -2.92
CA PRO A 20 9.07 -8.53 -4.00
C PRO A 20 8.44 -8.13 -5.35
N HIS A 21 8.20 -6.85 -5.54
CA HIS A 21 7.66 -6.31 -6.77
C HIS A 21 8.71 -5.40 -7.42
N PRO A 22 9.17 -5.71 -8.63
CA PRO A 22 9.97 -4.77 -9.41
C PRO A 22 9.08 -3.65 -9.98
N GLU A 23 8.11 -3.14 -9.21
CA GLU A 23 7.25 -2.01 -9.58
C GLU A 23 8.08 -0.79 -9.97
N ILE A 24 9.18 -0.52 -9.24
CA ILE A 24 10.12 0.56 -9.56
C ILE A 24 10.80 0.33 -10.92
N LYS A 25 11.04 -0.92 -11.32
CA LYS A 25 11.62 -1.25 -12.63
C LYS A 25 10.60 -1.06 -13.74
N LEU A 26 9.35 -1.51 -13.53
CA LEU A 26 8.23 -1.35 -14.48
C LEU A 26 7.82 0.11 -14.66
N ILE A 27 7.80 0.90 -13.58
CA ILE A 27 7.57 2.35 -13.64
C ILE A 27 8.71 3.04 -14.41
N ARG A 28 9.95 2.56 -14.24
CA ARG A 28 11.11 3.06 -15.01
C ARG A 28 11.06 2.67 -16.49
N GLU A 29 10.32 1.61 -16.83
CA GLU A 29 10.00 1.19 -18.20
C GLU A 29 8.76 1.90 -18.78
N ASN A 30 8.26 2.97 -18.12
CA ASN A 30 7.13 3.80 -18.57
C ASN A 30 5.76 3.08 -18.54
N ASN A 31 5.62 2.07 -17.69
CA ASN A 31 4.37 1.32 -17.54
C ASN A 31 3.36 2.10 -16.66
N ILE A 32 2.27 2.55 -17.27
CA ILE A 32 1.24 3.37 -16.62
C ILE A 32 0.43 2.52 -15.64
N ALA A 33 0.19 1.25 -15.96
CA ALA A 33 -0.54 0.33 -15.08
C ALA A 33 0.19 0.11 -13.75
N ALA A 34 1.52 -0.09 -13.79
CA ALA A 34 2.35 -0.27 -12.63
C ALA A 34 2.40 1.00 -11.76
N SER A 35 2.48 2.17 -12.41
CA SER A 35 2.41 3.48 -11.74
C SER A 35 1.11 3.67 -10.96
N LEU A 36 -0.04 3.40 -11.57
CA LEU A 36 -1.36 3.54 -10.94
C LEU A 36 -1.56 2.56 -9.78
N ALA A 37 -1.17 1.31 -9.98
CA ALA A 37 -1.19 0.29 -8.93
C ALA A 37 -0.35 0.72 -7.71
N PHE A 38 0.89 1.12 -7.97
CA PHE A 38 1.83 1.53 -6.93
C PHE A 38 1.35 2.79 -6.21
N ALA A 39 0.92 3.82 -6.94
CA ALA A 39 0.41 5.05 -6.36
C ALA A 39 -0.82 4.81 -5.49
N GLY A 40 -1.78 4.03 -5.96
CA GLY A 40 -2.99 3.68 -5.19
C GLY A 40 -2.66 2.90 -3.93
N SER A 41 -1.73 1.94 -4.01
CA SER A 41 -1.28 1.17 -2.85
C SER A 41 -0.50 2.02 -1.84
N LEU A 42 0.34 2.93 -2.31
CA LEU A 42 1.11 3.82 -1.45
C LEU A 42 0.19 4.77 -0.67
N ILE A 43 -0.79 5.37 -1.35
CA ILE A 43 -1.76 6.26 -0.70
C ILE A 43 -2.64 5.46 0.25
N GLY A 44 -3.11 4.29 -0.18
CA GLY A 44 -3.91 3.37 0.64
C GLY A 44 -3.22 3.04 1.96
N PHE A 45 -1.92 2.75 1.94
CA PHE A 45 -1.18 2.50 3.17
C PHE A 45 -0.92 3.76 4.01
N CYS A 46 -0.67 4.91 3.37
CA CYS A 46 -0.40 6.16 4.09
C CYS A 46 -1.58 6.62 4.97
N LEU A 47 -2.82 6.31 4.58
CA LEU A 47 -4.03 6.70 5.32
C LEU A 47 -4.10 6.09 6.75
N PRO A 48 -4.05 4.76 6.94
CA PRO A 48 -4.07 4.15 8.26
C PRO A 48 -2.81 4.48 9.04
N LEU A 49 -1.65 4.61 8.38
CA LEU A 49 -0.43 5.05 9.06
C LEU A 49 -0.58 6.48 9.63
N ALA A 50 -1.18 7.41 8.89
CA ALA A 50 -1.44 8.77 9.38
C ALA A 50 -2.40 8.78 10.57
N SER A 51 -3.44 7.94 10.53
CA SER A 51 -4.34 7.75 11.69
C SER A 51 -3.61 7.16 12.89
N ALA A 52 -2.76 6.14 12.67
CA ALA A 52 -1.91 5.54 13.70
C ALA A 52 -1.02 6.57 14.39
N ILE A 53 -0.37 7.44 13.62
CA ILE A 53 0.51 8.49 14.14
C ILE A 53 -0.27 9.53 14.94
N THR A 54 -1.52 9.82 14.55
CA THR A 54 -2.36 10.82 15.21
C THR A 54 -2.91 10.31 16.55
N ASN A 55 -3.19 9.00 16.64
CA ASN A 55 -3.73 8.37 17.85
C ASN A 55 -2.67 7.75 18.79
N SER A 56 -1.44 7.49 18.31
CA SER A 56 -0.43 6.76 19.10
C SER A 56 0.51 7.69 19.87
N VAL A 57 0.57 7.51 21.19
CA VAL A 57 1.48 8.24 22.10
C VAL A 57 2.89 7.62 22.13
N SER A 58 3.05 6.36 21.69
CA SER A 58 4.32 5.60 21.73
C SER A 58 4.73 5.03 20.37
N LEU A 59 6.05 4.93 20.14
CA LEU A 59 6.66 4.38 18.92
C LEU A 59 6.23 2.93 18.63
N ILE A 60 5.96 2.16 19.69
CA ILE A 60 5.56 0.76 19.64
C ILE A 60 4.12 0.62 19.12
N ASP A 61 3.20 1.49 19.50
CA ASP A 61 1.82 1.47 18.99
C ASP A 61 1.78 1.74 17.48
N VAL A 62 2.59 2.70 17.01
CA VAL A 62 2.71 2.99 15.57
C VAL A 62 3.26 1.77 14.82
N ALA A 63 4.20 1.04 15.41
CA ALA A 63 4.76 -0.17 14.79
C ALA A 63 3.72 -1.31 14.70
N VAL A 64 2.95 -1.53 15.76
CA VAL A 64 1.87 -2.53 15.79
C VAL A 64 0.82 -2.20 14.76
N TRP A 65 0.33 -0.97 14.73
CA TRP A 65 -0.69 -0.53 13.77
C TRP A 65 -0.18 -0.46 12.33
N GLY A 66 1.09 -0.08 12.13
CA GLY A 66 1.74 -0.18 10.82
C GLY A 66 1.80 -1.62 10.32
N GLY A 67 2.06 -2.58 11.22
CA GLY A 67 1.98 -4.01 10.92
C GLY A 67 0.56 -4.47 10.55
N VAL A 68 -0.46 -4.03 11.29
CA VAL A 68 -1.87 -4.30 10.98
C VAL A 68 -2.24 -3.74 9.61
N ALA A 69 -1.85 -2.50 9.32
CA ALA A 69 -2.09 -1.89 8.02
C ALA A 69 -1.42 -2.64 6.87
N LEU A 70 -0.19 -3.12 7.08
CA LEU A 70 0.53 -3.92 6.08
C LEU A 70 -0.19 -5.24 5.84
N LEU A 71 -0.64 -5.90 6.90
CA LEU A 71 -1.40 -7.14 6.82
C LEU A 71 -2.72 -6.95 6.07
N VAL A 72 -3.44 -5.85 6.33
CA VAL A 72 -4.67 -5.50 5.59
C VAL A 72 -4.37 -5.24 4.12
N GLN A 73 -3.27 -4.54 3.79
CA GLN A 73 -2.86 -4.30 2.41
C GLN A 73 -2.60 -5.61 1.65
N ILE A 74 -1.92 -6.57 2.29
CA ILE A 74 -1.67 -7.91 1.72
C ILE A 74 -2.99 -8.66 1.49
N VAL A 75 -3.91 -8.61 2.46
CA VAL A 75 -5.23 -9.26 2.33
C VAL A 75 -6.01 -8.65 1.16
N ILE A 76 -6.02 -7.32 1.02
CA ILE A 76 -6.67 -6.64 -0.10
C ILE A 76 -6.05 -7.05 -1.43
N PHE A 77 -4.71 -7.09 -1.51
CA PHE A 77 -4.01 -7.55 -2.70
C PHE A 77 -4.47 -8.97 -3.11
N TYR A 78 -4.56 -9.87 -2.13
CA TYR A 78 -5.02 -11.25 -2.37
C TYR A 78 -6.49 -11.30 -2.82
N LEU A 79 -7.36 -10.51 -2.18
CA LEU A 79 -8.78 -10.40 -2.56
C LEU A 79 -8.96 -9.87 -3.98
N VAL A 80 -8.12 -8.92 -4.38
CA VAL A 80 -8.14 -8.33 -5.72
C VAL A 80 -7.62 -9.30 -6.77
N CYS A 81 -6.70 -10.20 -6.40
CA CYS A 81 -6.22 -11.27 -7.27
C CYS A 81 -7.26 -12.40 -7.49
N LEU A 82 -8.33 -12.52 -6.68
CA LEU A 82 -9.38 -13.52 -6.88
C LEU A 82 -10.19 -13.31 -8.17
N PRO A 83 -10.80 -12.14 -8.43
CA PRO A 83 -11.55 -11.88 -9.67
C PRO A 83 -10.66 -11.69 -10.91
N ILE A 84 -9.41 -11.23 -10.74
CA ILE A 84 -8.46 -11.06 -11.84
C ILE A 84 -7.19 -11.85 -11.51
N PRO A 85 -7.13 -13.14 -11.87
CA PRO A 85 -5.91 -13.93 -11.69
C PRO A 85 -4.78 -13.35 -12.55
N LYS A 86 -3.55 -13.38 -12.02
CA LYS A 86 -2.33 -12.87 -12.66
C LYS A 86 -2.31 -11.36 -12.90
N ILE A 87 -2.84 -10.56 -11.97
CA ILE A 87 -2.74 -9.09 -12.03
C ILE A 87 -1.31 -8.60 -12.28
N SER A 88 -0.30 -9.19 -11.65
CA SER A 88 1.10 -8.78 -11.87
C SER A 88 1.53 -8.97 -13.34
N GLU A 89 1.16 -10.08 -13.97
CA GLU A 89 1.49 -10.36 -15.38
C GLU A 89 0.71 -9.41 -16.34
N ARG A 90 -0.50 -8.99 -15.95
CA ARG A 90 -1.31 -8.02 -16.69
C ARG A 90 -0.77 -6.60 -16.55
N ILE A 91 -0.32 -6.23 -15.35
CA ILE A 91 0.38 -4.97 -15.09
C ILE A 91 1.68 -4.95 -15.90
N GLU A 92 2.46 -6.03 -15.95
CA GLU A 92 3.66 -6.12 -16.80
C GLU A 92 3.37 -5.90 -18.30
N LYS A 93 2.16 -6.24 -18.76
CA LYS A 93 1.69 -6.01 -20.13
C LYS A 93 1.09 -4.61 -20.36
N ASP A 94 1.26 -3.69 -19.41
CA ASP A 94 0.73 -2.32 -19.43
C ASP A 94 -0.81 -2.25 -19.49
N GLU A 95 -1.50 -3.27 -18.97
CA GLU A 95 -2.96 -3.23 -18.87
C GLU A 95 -3.41 -2.26 -17.77
N VAL A 96 -3.62 -1.00 -18.14
CA VAL A 96 -4.03 0.09 -17.24
C VAL A 96 -5.24 -0.28 -16.38
N ALA A 97 -6.21 -1.03 -16.92
CA ALA A 97 -7.38 -1.49 -16.16
C ALA A 97 -7.01 -2.32 -14.92
N SER A 98 -6.01 -3.21 -15.05
CA SER A 98 -5.52 -4.04 -13.94
C SER A 98 -4.80 -3.17 -12.90
N GLY A 99 -4.04 -2.17 -13.36
CA GLY A 99 -3.37 -1.19 -12.48
C GLY A 99 -4.35 -0.32 -11.69
N VAL A 100 -5.37 0.22 -12.36
CA VAL A 100 -6.44 1.03 -11.72
C VAL A 100 -7.21 0.19 -10.72
N TRP A 101 -7.57 -1.05 -11.06
CA TRP A 101 -8.31 -1.93 -10.17
C TRP A 101 -7.53 -2.23 -8.89
N LEU A 102 -6.26 -2.62 -9.03
CA LEU A 102 -5.40 -2.91 -7.89
C LEU A 102 -5.17 -1.66 -7.02
N GLY A 103 -4.82 -0.53 -7.65
CA GLY A 103 -4.57 0.72 -6.96
C GLY A 103 -5.80 1.23 -6.20
N SER A 104 -6.98 1.20 -6.84
CA SER A 104 -8.23 1.68 -6.24
C SER A 104 -8.70 0.81 -5.08
N ALA A 105 -8.58 -0.52 -5.21
CA ALA A 105 -8.95 -1.43 -4.13
C ALA A 105 -8.02 -1.29 -2.92
N SER A 106 -6.71 -1.16 -3.17
CA SER A 106 -5.71 -0.91 -2.13
C SER A 106 -5.96 0.43 -1.42
N LEU A 107 -6.32 1.47 -2.17
CA LEU A 107 -6.73 2.77 -1.63
C LEU A 107 -7.97 2.65 -0.73
N ALA A 108 -9.02 1.99 -1.24
CA ALA A 108 -10.28 1.85 -0.53
C ALA A 108 -10.13 1.07 0.78
N GLY A 109 -9.42 -0.06 0.76
CA GLY A 109 -9.21 -0.84 1.97
C GLY A 109 -8.26 -0.15 2.96
N GLY A 110 -7.28 0.62 2.46
CA GLY A 110 -6.48 1.52 3.28
C GLY A 110 -7.32 2.58 4.01
N LEU A 111 -8.24 3.23 3.28
CA LEU A 111 -9.18 4.20 3.86
C LEU A 111 -10.07 3.56 4.93
N LEU A 112 -10.61 2.37 4.68
CA LEU A 112 -11.40 1.62 5.66
C LEU A 112 -10.60 1.29 6.91
N ASN A 113 -9.35 0.87 6.73
CA ASN A 113 -8.46 0.59 7.85
C ASN A 113 -8.17 1.85 8.68
N ALA A 114 -7.96 2.99 8.02
CA ALA A 114 -7.77 4.27 8.70
C ALA A 114 -9.00 4.71 9.50
N ALA A 115 -10.20 4.51 8.94
CA ALA A 115 -11.45 4.81 9.61
C ALA A 115 -11.66 3.92 10.85
N ALA A 116 -11.37 2.62 10.73
CA ALA A 116 -11.47 1.67 11.84
C ALA A 116 -10.51 2.01 13.00
N MET A 117 -9.36 2.61 12.71
CA MET A 117 -8.40 3.08 13.71
C MET A 117 -8.80 4.36 14.43
N THR A 118 -9.66 5.18 13.81
CA THR A 118 -10.06 6.49 14.33
C THR A 118 -11.36 6.42 15.15
N SER A 119 -12.03 5.25 15.17
CA SER A 119 -13.34 5.04 15.79
C SER A 119 -13.26 4.44 17.20
#